data_AF-K9W5G8-F1
#
_entry.id   AF-K9W5G8-F1
#
_cell.length_a   1.000
_cell.length_b   1.000
_cell.length_c   1.000
_cell.angle_alpha   90.00
_cell.angle_beta   90.00
_cell.angle_gamma   90.00
#
_symmetry.space_group_name_H-M   'P 1'
#
loop_
_entity.id
_entity.type
_entity.pdbx_description
1 polymer ?
#
loop_
_entity_poly.entity_id
_entity_poly.type
_entity_poly.pdbx_seq_one_letter_code
_entity_poly.pdbx_strand_id
1 'polypeptide(L)'
;MMFEFLILYRKEPDTNIHEVLSDTLTTVLQDNLNEFESEEVQQMIILSTERLGNQSVDESGNSSQNVLLGFSLDLPNETNEPQTVVYEFAKALIDNTNPISHIVKFEDSLLQANLAHWAEEIFALEMKLRRVLTLIYLYAYQDENPFDLLCEESTQPMVKERPKPEQMKAVLENQFFHLTFSQYVGLNQRPELKIADIVKNIKNTETYEVFRAELSRVPVEHEDDAVLLAGLKARMEAIEAMRNCVAHNRRPPRRVIENYENVQPLLNQLLDDYLNQWL
;
A
#
# COMPACT_ATOMS: atom_id res chain seq x y z
N MET A 1 3.49 -17.62 -15.57
CA MET A 1 3.43 -16.69 -14.42
C MET A 1 4.74 -16.86 -13.68
N MET A 2 5.52 -15.79 -13.53
CA MET A 2 6.90 -15.91 -13.08
C MET A 2 7.06 -15.56 -11.60
N PHE A 3 7.85 -16.38 -10.90
CA PHE A 3 8.29 -16.12 -9.53
C PHE A 3 9.79 -16.35 -9.43
N GLU A 4 10.51 -15.42 -8.82
CA GLU A 4 11.96 -15.57 -8.63
C GLU A 4 12.32 -15.91 -7.19
N PHE A 5 13.18 -16.90 -7.05
CA PHE A 5 13.65 -17.39 -5.76
C PHE A 5 15.18 -17.44 -5.69
N LEU A 6 15.69 -17.25 -4.48
CA LEU A 6 17.06 -17.57 -4.10
C LEU A 6 17.01 -18.57 -2.95
N ILE A 7 17.72 -19.69 -3.11
CA ILE A 7 17.89 -20.68 -2.04
C ILE A 7 19.34 -20.75 -1.58
N LEU A 8 19.52 -21.10 -0.31
CA LEU A 8 20.78 -21.56 0.25
C LEU A 8 20.63 -23.04 0.59
N TYR A 9 21.50 -23.87 0.03
CA TYR A 9 21.48 -25.31 0.33
C TYR A 9 22.90 -25.86 0.48
N ARG A 10 22.98 -27.03 1.14
CA ARG A 10 24.24 -27.76 1.31
C ARG A 10 24.37 -28.80 0.20
N LYS A 11 25.34 -28.63 -0.69
CA LYS A 11 25.64 -29.54 -1.79
C LYS A 11 26.59 -30.63 -1.32
N GLU A 12 26.11 -31.87 -1.34
CA GLU A 12 26.90 -33.10 -1.21
C GLU A 12 27.15 -33.69 -2.61
N PRO A 13 28.07 -34.68 -2.78
CA PRO A 13 28.45 -35.20 -4.09
C PRO A 13 27.27 -35.68 -4.95
N ASP A 14 26.26 -36.27 -4.33
CA ASP A 14 25.08 -36.84 -5.01
C ASP A 14 23.85 -35.89 -4.98
N THR A 15 24.02 -34.63 -4.55
CA THR A 15 22.90 -33.69 -4.49
C THR A 15 22.47 -33.23 -5.89
N ASN A 16 21.32 -33.70 -6.35
CA ASN A 16 20.62 -33.17 -7.51
C ASN A 16 19.55 -32.15 -7.08
N ILE A 17 19.95 -30.88 -6.94
CA ILE A 17 19.04 -29.84 -6.47
C ILE A 17 17.86 -29.60 -7.43
N HIS A 18 18.06 -29.79 -8.73
CA HIS A 18 17.00 -29.59 -9.72
C HIS A 18 15.88 -30.63 -9.59
N GLU A 19 16.26 -31.89 -9.37
CA GLU A 19 15.32 -32.99 -9.09
C GLU A 19 14.58 -32.74 -7.78
N VAL A 20 15.29 -32.34 -6.73
CA VAL A 20 14.66 -31.97 -5.45
C VAL A 20 13.60 -30.86 -5.61
N LEU A 21 13.92 -29.80 -6.36
CA LEU A 21 12.95 -28.73 -6.66
C LEU A 21 11.76 -29.26 -7.48
N SER A 22 12.02 -30.09 -8.50
CA SER A 22 10.99 -30.63 -9.41
C SER A 22 10.04 -31.60 -8.70
N ASP A 23 10.55 -32.49 -7.86
CA ASP A 23 9.76 -33.45 -7.09
C ASP A 23 8.88 -32.74 -6.06
N THR A 24 9.44 -31.71 -5.41
CA THR A 24 8.70 -30.87 -4.47
C THR A 24 7.57 -30.12 -5.19
N LEU A 25 7.86 -29.52 -6.35
CA LEU A 25 6.85 -28.84 -7.16
C LEU A 25 5.77 -29.80 -7.65
N THR A 26 6.16 -30.98 -8.12
CA THR A 26 5.22 -32.03 -8.59
C THR A 26 4.23 -32.41 -7.50
N THR A 27 4.73 -32.65 -6.28
CA THR A 27 3.89 -33.01 -5.13
C THR A 27 2.89 -31.90 -4.83
N VAL A 28 3.36 -30.65 -4.76
CA VAL A 28 2.50 -29.50 -4.46
C VAL A 28 1.46 -29.27 -5.56
N LEU A 29 1.82 -29.42 -6.84
CA LEU A 29 0.87 -29.30 -7.94
C LEU A 29 -0.23 -30.37 -7.85
N GLN A 30 0.13 -31.62 -7.58
CA GLN A 30 -0.82 -32.73 -7.39
C GLN A 30 -1.76 -32.50 -6.21
N ASP A 31 -1.23 -32.04 -5.07
CA ASP A 31 -2.02 -31.72 -3.88
C ASP A 31 -3.04 -30.59 -4.14
N ASN A 32 -2.74 -29.71 -5.09
CA ASN A 32 -3.61 -28.61 -5.54
C ASN A 32 -4.42 -28.93 -6.80
N LEU A 33 -4.59 -30.22 -7.16
CA LEU A 33 -5.37 -30.68 -8.32
C LEU A 33 -4.90 -30.07 -9.65
N ASN A 34 -3.58 -29.89 -9.78
CA ASN A 34 -2.93 -29.51 -11.03
C ASN A 34 -2.17 -30.71 -11.60
N GLU A 35 -2.66 -31.26 -12.71
CA GLU A 35 -2.04 -32.40 -13.41
C GLU A 35 -1.15 -31.88 -14.56
N PHE A 36 0.15 -32.07 -14.41
CA PHE A 36 1.17 -31.76 -15.43
C PHE A 36 2.11 -32.96 -15.57
N GLU A 37 2.64 -33.17 -16.78
CA GLU A 37 3.62 -34.22 -17.02
C GLU A 37 4.97 -33.87 -16.35
N SER A 38 5.74 -34.88 -15.95
CA SER A 38 7.00 -34.66 -15.22
C SER A 38 8.00 -33.78 -15.99
N GLU A 39 8.06 -33.94 -17.33
CA GLU A 39 8.90 -33.10 -18.19
C GLU A 39 8.44 -31.63 -18.20
N GLU A 40 7.13 -31.39 -18.12
CA GLU A 40 6.57 -30.03 -18.07
C GLU A 40 6.92 -29.38 -16.73
N VAL A 41 6.75 -30.10 -15.62
CA VAL A 41 7.11 -29.60 -14.28
C VAL A 41 8.60 -29.25 -14.17
N GLN A 42 9.47 -30.06 -14.77
CA GLN A 42 10.91 -29.74 -14.83
C GLN A 42 11.18 -28.45 -15.61
N GLN A 43 10.44 -28.21 -16.71
CA GLN A 43 10.59 -26.99 -17.51
C GLN A 43 10.06 -25.74 -16.80
N MET A 44 9.18 -25.89 -15.80
CA MET A 44 8.71 -24.77 -14.97
C MET A 44 9.82 -24.21 -14.07
N ILE A 45 10.90 -24.97 -13.82
CA ILE A 45 12.03 -24.54 -12.97
C ILE A 45 13.21 -24.15 -13.87
N ILE A 46 13.53 -22.86 -13.89
CA ILE A 46 14.60 -22.31 -14.70
C ILE A 46 15.72 -21.85 -13.77
N LEU A 47 16.80 -22.61 -13.70
CA LEU A 47 17.98 -22.24 -12.93
C LEU A 47 18.68 -21.04 -13.58
N SER A 48 19.05 -20.03 -12.79
CA SER A 48 19.59 -18.77 -13.31
C SER A 48 21.00 -18.45 -12.84
N THR A 49 21.26 -18.52 -11.52
CA THR A 49 22.53 -18.10 -10.94
C THR A 49 23.00 -19.12 -9.91
N GLU A 50 24.26 -19.55 -9.98
CA GLU A 50 24.89 -20.36 -8.94
C GLU A 50 26.11 -19.62 -8.36
N ARG A 51 26.19 -19.55 -7.03
CA ARG A 51 27.38 -19.05 -6.33
C ARG A 51 27.83 -20.07 -5.30
N LEU A 52 29.04 -20.57 -5.51
CA LEU A 52 29.69 -21.51 -4.62
C LEU A 52 30.24 -20.80 -3.39
N GLY A 53 29.92 -21.35 -2.21
CA GLY A 53 30.41 -20.92 -0.92
C GLY A 53 31.56 -21.78 -0.40
N ASN A 54 31.78 -21.72 0.91
CA ASN A 54 32.85 -22.47 1.57
C ASN A 54 32.60 -23.98 1.48
N GLN A 55 33.66 -24.72 1.21
CA GLN A 55 33.69 -26.17 1.29
C GLN A 55 34.09 -26.60 2.70
N SER A 56 33.42 -27.61 3.23
CA SER A 56 33.77 -28.28 4.48
C SER A 56 33.91 -29.78 4.21
N VAL A 57 34.76 -30.44 5.00
CA VAL A 57 34.94 -31.89 4.99
C VAL A 57 34.58 -32.39 6.38
N ASP A 58 33.70 -33.38 6.46
CA ASP A 58 33.34 -34.00 7.73
C ASP A 58 34.40 -35.01 8.21
N GLU A 59 34.23 -35.53 9.43
CA GLU A 59 35.15 -36.52 10.02
C GLU A 59 35.22 -37.85 9.24
N SER A 60 34.24 -38.10 8.36
CA SER A 60 34.16 -39.28 7.50
C SER A 60 34.78 -39.06 6.12
N GLY A 61 35.30 -37.85 5.84
CA GLY A 61 35.91 -37.48 4.56
C GLY A 61 34.93 -37.00 3.50
N ASN A 62 33.64 -36.82 3.82
CA ASN A 62 32.66 -36.32 2.87
C ASN A 62 32.78 -34.81 2.72
N SER A 63 32.96 -34.34 1.49
CA SER A 63 32.99 -32.92 1.19
C SER A 63 31.58 -32.39 0.97
N SER A 64 31.24 -31.31 1.64
CA SER A 64 30.00 -30.56 1.41
C SER A 64 30.30 -29.09 1.14
N GLN A 65 29.48 -28.43 0.34
CA GLN A 65 29.65 -27.02 0.01
C GLN A 65 28.34 -26.26 0.13
N ASN A 66 28.38 -25.09 0.76
CA ASN A 66 27.21 -24.21 0.74
C ASN A 66 27.07 -23.60 -0.65
N VAL A 67 25.88 -23.65 -1.22
CA VAL A 67 25.58 -23.10 -2.55
C VAL A 67 24.40 -22.16 -2.46
N LEU A 68 24.55 -20.97 -3.05
CA LEU A 68 23.45 -20.06 -3.32
C LEU A 68 22.99 -20.30 -4.76
N LEU A 69 21.71 -20.62 -4.93
CA LEU A 69 21.11 -20.88 -6.24
C LEU A 69 19.90 -19.97 -6.43
N GLY A 70 19.96 -19.16 -7.48
CA GLY A 70 18.81 -18.43 -8.01
C GLY A 70 18.09 -19.30 -9.04
N PHE A 71 16.76 -19.32 -8.98
CA PHE A 71 15.92 -19.94 -9.99
C PHE A 71 14.60 -19.20 -10.15
N SER A 72 14.00 -19.34 -11.32
CA SER A 72 12.67 -18.86 -11.62
C SER A 72 11.70 -20.04 -11.68
N LEU A 73 10.51 -19.84 -11.14
CA LEU A 73 9.37 -20.73 -11.27
C LEU A 73 8.39 -20.10 -12.26
N ASP A 74 8.20 -20.71 -13.43
CA ASP A 74 7.24 -20.27 -14.45
C ASP A 74 6.03 -21.21 -14.47
N LEU A 75 4.96 -20.82 -13.75
CA LEU A 75 3.72 -21.58 -13.71
C LEU A 75 2.82 -21.24 -14.90
N PRO A 76 2.27 -22.23 -15.63
CA PRO A 76 1.29 -21.99 -16.68
C PRO A 76 0.08 -21.17 -16.20
N ASN A 77 -0.52 -20.39 -17.09
CA ASN A 77 -1.69 -19.57 -16.73
C ASN A 77 -2.93 -20.40 -16.34
N GLU A 78 -2.96 -21.68 -16.72
CA GLU A 78 -4.00 -22.65 -16.39
C GLU A 78 -3.81 -23.31 -15.01
N THR A 79 -2.72 -23.03 -14.30
CA THR A 79 -2.53 -23.52 -12.93
C THR A 79 -3.63 -22.98 -12.02
N ASN A 80 -4.37 -23.90 -11.39
CA ASN A 80 -5.36 -23.62 -10.36
C ASN A 80 -4.68 -23.10 -9.09
N GLU A 81 -5.25 -22.05 -8.51
CA GLU A 81 -4.78 -21.42 -7.27
C GLU A 81 -3.25 -21.20 -7.22
N PRO A 82 -2.66 -20.47 -8.19
CA PRO A 82 -1.21 -20.36 -8.31
C PRO A 82 -0.56 -19.68 -7.09
N GLN A 83 -1.30 -18.86 -6.35
CA GLN A 83 -0.82 -18.30 -5.08
C GLN A 83 -0.64 -19.37 -4.00
N THR A 84 -1.57 -20.33 -3.91
CA THR A 84 -1.52 -21.46 -2.97
C THR A 84 -0.33 -22.35 -3.33
N VAL A 85 -0.21 -22.73 -4.61
CA VAL A 85 0.91 -23.54 -5.13
C VAL A 85 2.26 -22.91 -4.79
N VAL A 86 2.46 -21.62 -5.07
CA VAL A 86 3.73 -20.93 -4.79
C VAL A 86 4.02 -20.85 -3.28
N TYR A 87 2.99 -20.63 -2.46
CA TYR A 87 3.13 -20.59 -1.00
C TYR A 87 3.52 -21.97 -0.44
N GLU A 88 2.81 -23.01 -0.85
CA GLU A 88 3.05 -24.37 -0.39
C GLU A 88 4.37 -24.93 -0.90
N PHE A 89 4.75 -24.62 -2.14
CA PHE A 89 6.06 -24.93 -2.69
C PHE A 89 7.17 -24.29 -1.85
N ALA A 90 7.11 -22.97 -1.63
CA ALA A 90 8.11 -22.29 -0.81
C ALA A 90 8.16 -22.82 0.63
N LYS A 91 7.01 -23.18 1.20
CA LYS A 91 6.92 -23.78 2.54
C LYS A 91 7.51 -25.18 2.57
N ALA A 92 7.19 -26.03 1.60
CA ALA A 92 7.70 -27.40 1.51
C ALA A 92 9.23 -27.41 1.41
N LEU A 93 9.82 -26.51 0.61
CA LEU A 93 11.26 -26.36 0.50
C LEU A 93 11.96 -25.98 1.82
N ILE A 94 11.27 -25.31 2.74
CA ILE A 94 11.80 -24.96 4.07
C ILE A 94 11.60 -26.12 5.05
N ASP A 95 10.38 -26.63 5.12
CA ASP A 95 9.94 -27.50 6.22
C ASP A 95 10.37 -28.96 6.01
N ASN A 96 10.45 -29.42 4.76
CA ASN A 96 10.48 -30.84 4.43
C ASN A 96 11.61 -31.24 3.48
N THR A 97 12.47 -30.32 3.05
CA THR A 97 13.40 -30.57 1.95
C THR A 97 14.86 -30.34 2.35
N ASN A 98 15.51 -31.41 2.83
CA ASN A 98 16.97 -31.44 2.80
C ASN A 98 17.43 -31.46 1.33
N PRO A 99 18.47 -30.70 0.94
CA PRO A 99 19.44 -30.01 1.79
C PRO A 99 19.25 -28.47 1.87
N ILE A 100 18.04 -27.96 1.65
CA ILE A 100 17.75 -26.52 1.62
C ILE A 100 17.63 -25.99 3.05
N SER A 101 18.33 -24.89 3.33
CA SER A 101 18.35 -24.25 4.66
C SER A 101 17.73 -22.85 4.66
N HIS A 102 17.59 -22.23 3.49
CA HIS A 102 16.96 -20.93 3.36
C HIS A 102 16.37 -20.74 1.97
N ILE A 103 15.30 -19.95 1.90
CA ILE A 103 14.68 -19.49 0.65
C ILE A 103 14.18 -18.06 0.82
N VAL A 104 14.34 -17.25 -0.24
CA VAL A 104 13.81 -15.89 -0.34
C VAL A 104 13.16 -15.73 -1.70
N LYS A 105 11.97 -15.13 -1.73
CA LYS A 105 11.28 -14.75 -2.96
C LYS A 105 11.52 -13.27 -3.29
N PHE A 106 11.78 -12.95 -4.55
CA PHE A 106 12.05 -11.60 -5.04
C PHE A 106 10.92 -11.10 -5.95
N GLU A 107 10.84 -11.66 -7.16
CA GLU A 107 9.79 -11.33 -8.12
C GLU A 107 8.57 -12.23 -7.93
N ASP A 108 7.39 -11.64 -8.02
CA ASP A 108 6.10 -12.30 -7.85
C ASP A 108 5.07 -11.61 -8.76
N SER A 109 4.84 -12.17 -9.95
CA SER A 109 3.92 -11.57 -10.93
C SER A 109 2.50 -11.39 -10.38
N LEU A 110 2.06 -12.26 -9.46
CA LEU A 110 0.73 -12.17 -8.86
C LEU A 110 0.65 -11.02 -7.87
N LEU A 111 1.66 -10.86 -7.02
CA LEU A 111 1.76 -9.70 -6.15
C LEU A 111 1.82 -8.41 -6.96
N GLN A 112 2.61 -8.37 -8.03
CA GLN A 112 2.69 -7.21 -8.91
C GLN A 112 1.32 -6.83 -9.50
N ALA A 113 0.57 -7.81 -10.02
CA ALA A 113 -0.76 -7.57 -10.55
C ALA A 113 -1.72 -7.02 -9.48
N ASN A 114 -1.71 -7.60 -8.28
CA ASN A 114 -2.56 -7.12 -7.19
C ASN A 114 -2.18 -5.70 -6.74
N LEU A 115 -0.88 -5.42 -6.60
CA LEU A 115 -0.39 -4.08 -6.24
C LEU A 115 -0.77 -3.03 -7.29
N ALA A 116 -0.69 -3.37 -8.58
CA ALA A 116 -1.11 -2.50 -9.66
C ALA A 116 -2.61 -2.20 -9.59
N HIS A 117 -3.44 -3.23 -9.37
CA HIS A 117 -4.88 -3.08 -9.20
C HIS A 117 -5.23 -2.15 -8.02
N TRP A 118 -4.68 -2.39 -6.83
CA TRP A 118 -4.92 -1.53 -5.68
C TRP A 118 -4.38 -0.10 -5.87
N ALA A 119 -3.27 0.06 -6.61
CA ALA A 119 -2.74 1.38 -6.95
C ALA A 119 -3.75 2.20 -7.78
N GLU A 120 -4.37 1.58 -8.78
CA GLU A 120 -5.40 2.20 -9.62
C GLU A 120 -6.63 2.60 -8.79
N GLU A 121 -7.11 1.71 -7.92
CA GLU A 121 -8.25 1.99 -7.04
C GLU A 121 -7.96 3.14 -6.07
N ILE A 122 -6.79 3.13 -5.42
CA ILE A 122 -6.37 4.20 -4.50
C ILE A 122 -6.24 5.52 -5.24
N PHE A 123 -5.65 5.52 -6.44
CA PHE A 123 -5.52 6.73 -7.24
C PHE A 123 -6.89 7.32 -7.59
N ALA A 124 -7.81 6.49 -8.09
CA ALA A 124 -9.17 6.94 -8.44
C ALA A 124 -9.91 7.51 -7.22
N LEU A 125 -9.79 6.84 -6.08
CA LEU A 125 -10.39 7.25 -4.81
C LEU A 125 -9.80 8.59 -4.32
N GLU A 126 -8.49 8.75 -4.42
CA GLU A 126 -7.80 9.98 -4.02
C GLU A 126 -8.20 11.17 -4.91
N MET A 127 -8.27 10.98 -6.24
CA MET A 127 -8.72 12.03 -7.15
C MET A 127 -10.16 12.44 -6.87
N LYS A 128 -11.05 11.48 -6.59
CA LYS A 128 -12.44 11.75 -6.21
C LYS A 128 -12.52 12.51 -4.88
N LEU A 129 -11.76 12.09 -3.88
CA LEU A 129 -11.69 12.77 -2.58
C LEU A 129 -11.19 14.21 -2.74
N ARG A 130 -10.10 14.43 -3.48
CA ARG A 130 -9.57 15.77 -3.74
C ARG A 130 -10.58 16.65 -4.46
N ARG A 131 -11.35 16.11 -5.41
CA ARG A 131 -12.43 16.84 -6.08
C ARG A 131 -13.49 17.29 -5.08
N VAL A 132 -13.98 16.39 -4.22
CA VAL A 132 -14.98 16.71 -3.19
C VAL A 132 -14.46 17.77 -2.23
N LEU A 133 -13.25 17.59 -1.69
CA LEU A 133 -12.62 18.55 -0.78
C LEU A 133 -12.42 19.92 -1.44
N THR A 134 -12.01 19.93 -2.71
CA THR A 134 -11.87 21.18 -3.47
C THR A 134 -13.20 21.93 -3.59
N LEU A 135 -14.31 21.22 -3.84
CA LEU A 135 -15.64 21.83 -3.90
C LEU A 135 -16.04 22.43 -2.56
N ILE A 136 -15.92 21.65 -1.48
CA ILE A 136 -16.25 22.08 -0.11
C ILE A 136 -15.49 23.37 0.24
N TYR A 137 -14.17 23.37 0.05
CA TYR A 137 -13.35 24.47 0.52
C TYR A 137 -13.42 25.70 -0.39
N LEU A 138 -13.59 25.53 -1.71
CA LEU A 138 -13.88 26.68 -2.57
C LEU A 138 -15.25 27.31 -2.25
N TYR A 139 -16.22 26.50 -1.84
CA TYR A 139 -17.52 26.99 -1.40
C TYR A 139 -17.44 27.71 -0.04
N ALA A 140 -16.66 27.18 0.91
CA ALA A 140 -16.45 27.80 2.21
C ALA A 140 -15.68 29.14 2.12
N TYR A 141 -14.76 29.27 1.15
CA TYR A 141 -13.83 30.39 1.03
C TYR A 141 -13.95 31.15 -0.30
N GLN A 142 -15.18 31.51 -0.69
CA GLN A 142 -15.45 32.17 -1.98
C GLN A 142 -14.73 33.50 -2.19
N ASP A 143 -14.50 34.25 -1.12
CA ASP A 143 -13.88 35.58 -1.16
C ASP A 143 -12.35 35.56 -0.95
N GLU A 144 -11.77 34.37 -0.73
CA GLU A 144 -10.35 34.19 -0.40
C GLU A 144 -9.52 33.72 -1.60
N ASN A 145 -8.20 33.58 -1.39
CA ASN A 145 -7.30 33.06 -2.39
C ASN A 145 -7.56 31.55 -2.67
N PRO A 146 -7.92 31.14 -3.90
CA PRO A 146 -8.23 29.75 -4.22
C PRO A 146 -7.02 28.79 -4.15
N PHE A 147 -5.80 29.33 -3.97
CA PHE A 147 -4.58 28.55 -3.73
C PHE A 147 -4.20 28.45 -2.26
N ASP A 148 -4.99 29.03 -1.35
CA ASP A 148 -4.81 28.94 0.10
C ASP A 148 -6.07 28.42 0.81
N LEU A 149 -6.60 27.31 0.30
CA LEU A 149 -7.83 26.68 0.80
C LEU A 149 -7.71 26.17 2.25
N LEU A 150 -6.50 25.84 2.70
CA LEU A 150 -6.21 25.35 4.04
C LEU A 150 -5.80 26.50 4.98
N CYS A 151 -6.08 27.76 4.65
CA CYS A 151 -5.62 28.92 5.43
C CYS A 151 -6.00 28.86 6.92
N GLU A 152 -7.16 28.30 7.24
CA GLU A 152 -7.65 28.15 8.62
C GLU A 152 -7.48 26.75 9.20
N GLU A 153 -6.89 25.82 8.46
CA GLU A 153 -6.71 24.43 8.88
C GLU A 153 -5.42 24.24 9.69
N SER A 154 -5.51 23.43 10.74
CA SER A 154 -4.37 22.90 11.47
C SER A 154 -3.56 21.94 10.61
N THR A 155 -4.26 21.20 9.74
CA THR A 155 -3.65 20.33 8.75
C THR A 155 -3.04 21.16 7.62
N GLN A 156 -1.75 20.98 7.39
CA GLN A 156 -0.99 21.67 6.36
C GLN A 156 -0.12 20.66 5.59
N PRO A 157 0.21 20.93 4.31
CA PRO A 157 1.23 20.18 3.60
C PRO A 157 2.55 20.15 4.38
N MET A 158 3.33 19.09 4.23
CA MET A 158 4.61 18.96 4.93
C MET A 158 5.51 20.18 4.63
N VAL A 159 6.13 20.76 5.66
CA VAL A 159 6.85 22.04 5.55
C VAL A 159 7.92 22.05 4.43
N LYS A 160 8.59 20.92 4.21
CA LYS A 160 9.61 20.78 3.16
C LYS A 160 9.03 20.71 1.74
N GLU A 161 7.75 20.42 1.63
CA GLU A 161 7.05 20.13 0.38
C GLU A 161 5.91 21.12 0.12
N ARG A 162 5.73 22.15 0.97
CA ARG A 162 4.65 23.12 0.83
C ARG A 162 4.84 23.90 -0.47
N PRO A 163 3.98 23.69 -1.49
CA PRO A 163 4.14 24.36 -2.76
C PRO A 163 3.77 25.84 -2.64
N LYS A 164 4.39 26.67 -3.46
CA LYS A 164 3.96 28.07 -3.65
C LYS A 164 2.73 28.13 -4.55
N PRO A 165 1.87 29.16 -4.42
CA PRO A 165 0.71 29.35 -5.30
C PRO A 165 1.04 29.31 -6.79
N GLU A 166 2.18 29.88 -7.20
CA GLU A 166 2.59 29.87 -8.61
C GLU A 166 2.92 28.47 -9.12
N GLN A 167 3.44 27.60 -8.26
CA GLN A 167 3.76 26.21 -8.61
C GLN A 167 2.46 25.42 -8.81
N MET A 168 1.53 25.51 -7.85
CA MET A 168 0.22 24.86 -7.94
C MET A 168 -0.54 25.33 -9.18
N LYS A 169 -0.53 26.65 -9.46
CA LYS A 169 -1.16 27.21 -10.65
C LYS A 169 -0.55 26.67 -11.95
N ALA A 170 0.76 26.47 -12.01
CA ALA A 170 1.43 25.99 -13.21
C ALA A 170 1.06 24.54 -13.58
N VAL A 171 0.70 23.72 -12.59
CA VAL A 171 0.31 22.31 -12.78
C VAL A 171 -1.18 22.06 -12.59
N LEU A 172 -1.98 23.12 -12.38
CA LEU A 172 -3.43 23.06 -12.16
C LEU A 172 -3.84 22.26 -10.92
N GLU A 173 -3.03 22.35 -9.87
CA GLU A 173 -3.27 21.71 -8.58
C GLU A 173 -3.70 22.72 -7.51
N ASN A 174 -4.07 22.21 -6.34
CA ASN A 174 -4.31 22.99 -5.12
C ASN A 174 -3.68 22.27 -3.91
N GLN A 175 -3.84 22.83 -2.72
CA GLN A 175 -3.17 22.32 -1.51
C GLN A 175 -3.53 20.87 -1.16
N PHE A 176 -4.70 20.35 -1.56
CA PHE A 176 -5.09 18.95 -1.32
C PHE A 176 -4.24 17.94 -2.08
N PHE A 177 -3.56 18.35 -3.17
CA PHE A 177 -2.62 17.48 -3.89
C PHE A 177 -1.37 17.15 -3.08
N HIS A 178 -1.14 17.90 -1.99
CA HIS A 178 0.04 17.82 -1.15
C HIS A 178 -0.29 17.32 0.26
N LEU A 179 -1.45 16.68 0.42
CA LEU A 179 -1.86 15.97 1.63
C LEU A 179 -1.82 14.45 1.42
N THR A 180 -1.47 13.71 2.46
CA THR A 180 -1.60 12.24 2.54
C THR A 180 -2.98 11.85 3.06
N PHE A 181 -3.37 10.57 2.92
CA PHE A 181 -4.65 10.11 3.49
C PHE A 181 -4.72 10.29 5.00
N SER A 182 -3.60 10.06 5.68
CA SER A 182 -3.47 10.33 7.12
C SER A 182 -3.67 11.79 7.52
N GLN A 183 -3.45 12.75 6.61
CA GLN A 183 -3.69 14.17 6.89
C GLN A 183 -5.17 14.56 6.76
N TYR A 184 -5.94 13.91 5.88
CA TYR A 184 -7.37 14.23 5.72
C TYR A 184 -8.20 14.04 6.99
N VAL A 185 -7.75 13.20 7.94
CA VAL A 185 -8.43 12.99 9.23
C VAL A 185 -8.42 14.22 10.15
N GLY A 186 -7.50 15.14 9.91
CA GLY A 186 -7.33 16.38 10.69
C GLY A 186 -7.95 17.60 10.02
N LEU A 187 -8.74 17.42 8.96
CA LEU A 187 -9.48 18.52 8.34
C LEU A 187 -10.65 18.98 9.21
N ASN A 188 -11.09 20.21 8.94
CA ASN A 188 -12.10 20.95 9.69
C ASN A 188 -11.68 21.25 11.13
N GLN A 189 -10.39 21.49 11.38
CA GLN A 189 -9.84 21.78 12.70
C GLN A 189 -8.90 22.98 12.64
N ARG A 190 -9.19 24.03 13.42
CA ARG A 190 -8.31 25.21 13.47
C ARG A 190 -7.03 24.96 14.25
N PRO A 191 -5.91 25.61 13.88
CA PRO A 191 -4.73 25.65 14.74
C PRO A 191 -5.07 26.20 16.13
N GLU A 192 -4.35 25.74 17.15
CA GLU A 192 -4.46 26.32 18.48
C GLU A 192 -4.16 27.83 18.45
N LEU A 193 -5.09 28.63 18.96
CA LEU A 193 -4.93 30.07 19.04
C LEU A 193 -3.88 30.43 20.09
N LYS A 194 -2.90 31.24 19.70
CA LYS A 194 -1.90 31.75 20.64
C LYS A 194 -2.53 32.85 21.50
N ILE A 195 -2.06 32.98 22.74
CA ILE A 195 -2.55 33.99 23.70
C ILE A 195 -2.53 35.41 23.11
N ALA A 196 -1.52 35.75 22.30
CA ALA A 196 -1.44 37.04 21.64
C ALA A 196 -2.61 37.29 20.66
N ASP A 197 -3.02 36.26 19.92
CA ASP A 197 -4.14 36.31 18.97
C ASP A 197 -5.48 36.36 19.71
N ILE A 198 -5.61 35.63 20.81
CA ILE A 198 -6.77 35.69 21.72
C ILE A 198 -6.93 37.11 22.26
N VAL A 199 -5.85 37.73 22.77
CA VAL A 199 -5.88 39.11 23.28
C VAL A 199 -6.24 40.11 22.17
N LYS A 200 -5.77 39.88 20.94
CA LYS A 200 -6.14 40.70 19.78
C LYS A 200 -7.64 40.57 19.46
N ASN A 201 -8.17 39.35 19.47
CA ASN A 201 -9.58 39.10 19.20
C ASN A 201 -10.46 39.76 20.26
N ILE A 202 -10.15 39.63 21.55
CA ILE A 202 -10.88 40.30 22.65
C ILE A 202 -10.99 41.82 22.42
N LYS A 203 -9.93 42.45 21.92
CA LYS A 203 -9.91 43.90 21.66
C LYS A 203 -10.79 44.32 20.48
N ASN A 204 -11.04 43.40 19.56
CA ASN A 204 -11.71 43.68 18.28
C ASN A 204 -13.16 43.17 18.24
N THR A 205 -13.57 42.33 19.19
CA THR A 205 -14.93 41.80 19.30
C THR A 205 -15.78 42.69 20.19
N GLU A 206 -16.93 43.13 19.68
CA GLU A 206 -17.85 44.03 20.41
C GLU A 206 -18.55 43.33 21.58
N THR A 207 -18.71 42.01 21.52
CA THR A 207 -19.41 41.23 22.56
C THR A 207 -18.68 39.92 22.87
N TYR A 208 -18.90 39.43 24.09
CA TYR A 208 -18.41 38.12 24.51
C TYR A 208 -18.96 36.98 23.64
N GLU A 209 -20.22 37.06 23.21
CA GLU A 209 -20.82 36.01 22.38
C GLU A 209 -20.20 35.93 20.99
N VAL A 210 -19.90 37.08 20.36
CA VAL A 210 -19.17 37.12 19.07
C VAL A 210 -17.76 36.54 19.23
N PHE A 211 -17.08 36.88 20.33
CA PHE A 211 -15.77 36.30 20.63
C PHE A 211 -15.83 34.79 20.86
N ARG A 212 -16.81 34.32 21.63
CA ARG A 212 -17.02 32.90 21.90
C ARG A 212 -17.35 32.12 20.63
N ALA A 213 -18.20 32.69 19.77
CA ALA A 213 -18.52 32.12 18.47
C ALA A 213 -17.26 32.01 17.60
N GLU A 214 -16.44 33.06 17.52
CA GLU A 214 -15.19 33.02 16.75
C GLU A 214 -14.19 32.00 17.31
N LEU A 215 -14.06 31.86 18.63
CA LEU A 215 -13.20 30.82 19.23
C LEU A 215 -13.67 29.39 18.93
N SER A 216 -14.97 29.20 18.73
CA SER A 216 -15.58 27.88 18.50
C SER A 216 -15.83 27.59 17.02
N ARG A 217 -15.54 28.56 16.14
CA ARG A 217 -15.76 28.47 14.71
C ARG A 217 -14.86 27.38 14.11
N VAL A 218 -15.42 26.61 13.20
CA VAL A 218 -14.71 25.60 12.40
C VAL A 218 -14.44 26.13 10.99
N PRO A 219 -13.42 25.63 10.28
CA PRO A 219 -13.10 26.06 8.91
C PRO A 219 -14.28 25.92 7.93
N VAL A 220 -15.06 24.84 8.05
CA VAL A 220 -16.21 24.53 7.20
C VAL A 220 -17.45 24.39 8.07
N GLU A 221 -18.36 25.35 7.95
CA GLU A 221 -19.57 25.47 8.80
C GLU A 221 -20.83 24.86 8.17
N HIS A 222 -20.86 24.66 6.84
CA HIS A 222 -22.01 24.07 6.17
C HIS A 222 -22.25 22.63 6.66
N GLU A 223 -23.47 22.32 7.09
CA GLU A 223 -23.78 21.09 7.84
C GLU A 223 -23.42 19.83 7.05
N ASP A 224 -23.84 19.75 5.79
CA ASP A 224 -23.58 18.57 4.94
C ASP A 224 -22.08 18.35 4.71
N ASP A 225 -21.32 19.44 4.53
CA ASP A 225 -19.88 19.39 4.29
C ASP A 225 -19.14 18.97 5.57
N ALA A 226 -19.51 19.53 6.71
CA ALA A 226 -18.94 19.20 8.01
C ALA A 226 -19.19 17.73 8.39
N VAL A 227 -20.39 17.20 8.10
CA VAL A 227 -20.73 15.78 8.30
C VAL A 227 -19.85 14.87 7.44
N LEU A 228 -19.64 15.22 6.16
CA LEU A 228 -18.75 14.45 5.28
C LEU A 228 -17.32 14.44 5.82
N LEU A 229 -16.77 15.60 6.18
CA LEU A 229 -15.40 15.72 6.70
C LEU A 229 -15.20 14.89 7.98
N ALA A 230 -16.17 14.91 8.91
CA ALA A 230 -16.15 14.06 10.09
C ALA A 230 -16.18 12.57 9.75
N GLY A 231 -16.92 12.19 8.70
CA GLY A 231 -17.02 10.82 8.18
C GLY A 231 -15.72 10.26 7.60
N LEU A 232 -14.79 11.11 7.15
CA LEU A 232 -13.50 10.66 6.60
C LEU A 232 -12.63 9.97 7.66
N LYS A 233 -12.65 10.47 8.89
CA LYS A 233 -11.76 10.02 9.98
C LYS A 233 -11.78 8.51 10.21
N ALA A 234 -12.97 7.90 10.17
CA ALA A 234 -13.15 6.46 10.41
C ALA A 234 -12.64 5.58 9.25
N ARG A 235 -12.33 6.17 8.09
CA ARG A 235 -12.10 5.44 6.83
C ARG A 235 -10.67 5.59 6.32
N MET A 236 -10.00 6.71 6.59
CA MET A 236 -8.66 6.98 6.02
C MET A 236 -7.58 6.00 6.49
N GLU A 237 -7.66 5.46 7.70
CA GLU A 237 -6.61 4.58 8.25
C GLU A 237 -6.43 3.30 7.41
N ALA A 238 -7.53 2.67 6.99
CA ALA A 238 -7.49 1.47 6.15
C ALA A 238 -6.92 1.78 4.74
N ILE A 239 -7.30 2.92 4.17
CA ILE A 239 -6.80 3.36 2.85
C ILE A 239 -5.30 3.64 2.91
N GLU A 240 -4.84 4.39 3.92
CA GLU A 240 -3.42 4.70 4.13
C GLU A 240 -2.58 3.43 4.37
N ALA A 241 -3.09 2.47 5.15
CA ALA A 241 -2.39 1.21 5.39
C ALA A 241 -2.16 0.40 4.10
N MET A 242 -3.17 0.30 3.23
CA MET A 242 -3.04 -0.34 1.92
C MET A 242 -2.09 0.44 1.01
N ARG A 243 -2.26 1.76 0.92
CA ARG A 243 -1.41 2.67 0.13
C ARG A 243 0.06 2.53 0.49
N ASN A 244 0.39 2.38 1.78
CA ASN A 244 1.77 2.18 2.21
C ASN A 244 2.33 0.82 1.81
N CYS A 245 1.52 -0.22 1.72
CA CYS A 245 1.96 -1.50 1.18
C CYS A 245 2.26 -1.38 -0.32
N VAL A 246 1.37 -0.73 -1.08
CA VAL A 246 1.53 -0.44 -2.51
C VAL A 246 2.78 0.39 -2.78
N ALA A 247 2.95 1.52 -2.09
CA ALA A 247 4.08 2.44 -2.28
C ALA A 247 5.45 1.79 -1.98
N HIS A 248 5.49 0.73 -1.18
CA HIS A 248 6.72 0.02 -0.81
C HIS A 248 6.87 -1.34 -1.49
N ASN A 249 6.02 -1.68 -2.47
CA ASN A 249 6.01 -2.98 -3.15
C ASN A 249 5.96 -4.17 -2.17
N ARG A 250 5.18 -4.03 -1.09
CA ARG A 250 5.08 -5.04 -0.03
C ARG A 250 3.76 -5.79 -0.15
N ARG A 251 3.82 -7.10 0.10
CA ARG A 251 2.61 -7.92 0.27
C ARG A 251 1.79 -7.38 1.45
N PRO A 252 0.54 -6.94 1.24
CA PRO A 252 -0.31 -6.50 2.33
C PRO A 252 -0.66 -7.70 3.25
N PRO A 253 -0.62 -7.54 4.58
CA PRO A 253 -1.17 -8.52 5.50
C PRO A 253 -2.66 -8.73 5.26
N ARG A 254 -3.17 -9.94 5.53
CA ARG A 254 -4.60 -10.28 5.36
C ARG A 254 -5.56 -9.26 6.01
N ARG A 255 -5.24 -8.82 7.23
CA ARG A 255 -6.03 -7.80 7.94
C ARG A 255 -6.08 -6.45 7.20
N VAL A 256 -5.01 -6.07 6.51
CA VAL A 256 -4.97 -4.82 5.72
C VAL A 256 -5.86 -4.95 4.49
N ILE A 257 -5.82 -6.11 3.82
CA ILE A 257 -6.69 -6.43 2.68
C ILE A 257 -8.16 -6.36 3.11
N GLU A 258 -8.54 -7.12 4.14
CA GLU A 258 -9.92 -7.18 4.63
C GLU A 258 -10.43 -5.79 5.06
N ASN A 259 -9.61 -5.01 5.78
CA ASN A 259 -9.99 -3.66 6.18
C ASN A 259 -10.19 -2.73 4.97
N TYR A 260 -9.29 -2.82 3.98
CA TYR A 260 -9.38 -2.00 2.77
C TYR A 260 -10.61 -2.33 1.95
N GLU A 261 -10.86 -3.62 1.67
CA GLU A 261 -12.01 -4.10 0.90
C GLU A 261 -13.35 -3.74 1.56
N ASN A 262 -13.40 -3.66 2.88
CA ASN A 262 -14.59 -3.21 3.60
C ASN A 262 -14.79 -1.69 3.57
N VAL A 263 -13.71 -0.91 3.61
CA VAL A 263 -13.78 0.55 3.78
C VAL A 263 -13.80 1.30 2.45
N GLN A 264 -13.07 0.82 1.44
CA GLN A 264 -12.95 1.46 0.14
C GLN A 264 -14.32 1.69 -0.51
N PRO A 265 -15.25 0.71 -0.57
CA PRO A 265 -16.55 0.92 -1.21
C PRO A 265 -17.40 1.92 -0.45
N LEU A 266 -17.33 1.92 0.89
CA LEU A 266 -18.07 2.84 1.75
C LEU A 266 -17.60 4.28 1.61
N LEU A 267 -16.28 4.49 1.50
CA LEU A 267 -15.74 5.81 1.22
C LEU A 267 -16.11 6.25 -0.20
N ASN A 268 -15.98 5.36 -1.18
CA ASN A 268 -16.34 5.68 -2.55
C ASN A 268 -17.82 6.10 -2.67
N GLN A 269 -18.73 5.35 -2.04
CA GLN A 269 -20.15 5.67 -2.01
C GLN A 269 -20.42 7.02 -1.32
N LEU A 270 -19.77 7.30 -0.18
CA LEU A 270 -19.91 8.59 0.51
C LEU A 270 -19.54 9.76 -0.40
N LEU A 271 -18.47 9.62 -1.18
CA LEU A 271 -18.03 10.66 -2.13
C LEU A 271 -18.96 10.77 -3.33
N ASP A 272 -19.48 9.65 -3.84
CA ASP A 272 -20.45 9.63 -4.94
C ASP A 272 -21.78 10.27 -4.52
N ASP A 273 -22.29 9.93 -3.34
CA ASP A 273 -23.50 10.52 -2.77
C ASP A 273 -23.37 12.03 -2.63
N TYR A 274 -22.22 12.52 -2.17
CA TYR A 274 -21.96 13.95 -2.09
C TYR A 274 -21.95 14.62 -3.46
N LEU A 275 -21.24 14.05 -4.45
CA LEU A 275 -21.15 14.63 -5.79
C LEU A 275 -22.50 14.63 -6.52
N ASN A 276 -23.35 13.63 -6.28
CA ASN A 276 -24.67 13.50 -6.89
C ASN A 276 -25.69 14.53 -6.37
N GLN A 277 -25.44 15.18 -5.23
CA GLN A 277 -26.32 16.26 -4.75
C GLN A 277 -26.27 17.52 -5.62
N TRP A 278 -25.25 17.62 -6.48
CA TRP A 278 -24.94 18.81 -7.27
C TRP A 278 -25.07 18.59 -8.79
N LEU A 279 -25.63 17.45 -9.21
CA LEU A 279 -25.95 17.08 -10.60
C LEU A 279 -27.46 17.14 -10.84
#